data_AF-A0A5Q3L394-F1
#
_entry.id   AF-A0A5Q3L394-F1
#
_cell.length_a   1.000
_cell.length_b   1.000
_cell.length_c   1.000
_cell.angle_alpha   90.00
_cell.angle_beta   90.00
_cell.angle_gamma   90.00
#
_symmetry.space_group_name_H-M   'P 1'
#
loop_
_entity.id
_entity.type
_entity.pdbx_description
1 polymer ?
#
loop_
_entity_poly.entity_id
_entity_poly.type
_entity_poly.pdbx_seq_one_letter_code
_entity_poly.pdbx_strand_id
1 'polypeptide(L)'
;MCLGISLSAREVTDAFIRYYRLSQRIVTRHPGADREIRFLLRDPHPQLPVFYQGRMTILPWGRAPQETSRTQKTRLPAGGWCPIESLKEGQWQHLKPEEVIIPATYGYEKGVWFLVKEGMRGVVILGDNRVPHVYMLTQPASHYYRIMTRHDRMPCLLGAEI
;
A
#
# COMPACT_ATOMS: atom_id res chain seq x y z
N MET A 1 -1.74 7.18 9.08
CA MET A 1 -2.53 6.40 8.11
C MET A 1 -1.57 5.34 7.61
N CYS A 2 -1.96 4.05 7.50
CA CYS A 2 -1.03 2.91 7.30
C CYS A 2 0.19 3.27 6.41
N LEU A 3 1.35 3.44 7.06
CA LEU A 3 2.59 3.98 6.49
C LEU A 3 3.50 2.91 5.88
N GLY A 4 3.17 1.63 6.05
CA GLY A 4 3.93 0.55 5.47
C GLY A 4 3.23 -0.78 5.56
N ILE A 5 3.75 -1.75 4.82
CA ILE A 5 3.36 -3.15 4.90
C ILE A 5 4.61 -4.03 4.86
N SER A 6 4.42 -5.29 5.22
CA SER A 6 5.37 -6.36 4.92
C SER A 6 4.65 -7.55 4.32
N LEU A 7 5.32 -8.19 3.36
CA LEU A 7 4.88 -9.42 2.71
C LEU A 7 5.83 -10.55 3.10
N SER A 8 5.33 -11.75 3.33
CA SER A 8 6.20 -12.90 3.56
C SER A 8 7.03 -13.16 2.31
N ALA A 9 8.35 -13.36 2.47
CA ALA A 9 9.21 -13.70 1.34
C ALA A 9 8.85 -15.07 0.73
N ARG A 10 8.08 -15.90 1.45
CA ARG A 10 7.56 -17.19 0.97
C ARG A 10 6.40 -17.03 -0.02
N GLU A 11 5.73 -15.88 -0.03
CA GLU A 11 4.59 -15.59 -0.93
C GLU A 11 5.04 -15.16 -2.34
N VAL A 12 6.35 -15.02 -2.56
CA VAL A 12 6.92 -14.61 -3.84
C VAL A 12 8.08 -15.51 -4.23
N THR A 13 8.34 -15.58 -5.53
CA THR A 13 9.48 -16.33 -6.06
C THR A 13 10.77 -15.50 -6.01
N ASP A 14 11.92 -16.16 -5.98
CA ASP A 14 13.22 -15.49 -6.08
C ASP A 14 13.36 -14.71 -7.41
N ALA A 15 12.73 -15.20 -8.49
CA ALA A 15 12.69 -14.51 -9.77
C ALA A 15 11.95 -13.17 -9.64
N PHE A 16 10.83 -13.13 -8.91
CA PHE A 16 10.09 -11.92 -8.62
C PHE A 16 10.94 -10.92 -7.81
N ILE A 17 11.61 -11.41 -6.75
CA ILE A 17 12.50 -10.59 -5.92
C ILE A 17 13.62 -9.96 -6.76
N ARG A 18 14.27 -10.75 -7.64
CA ARG A 18 15.33 -10.25 -8.51
C ARG A 18 14.83 -9.24 -9.54
N TYR A 19 13.71 -9.55 -10.20
CA TYR A 19 13.13 -8.69 -11.23
C TYR A 19 12.81 -7.29 -10.70
N TYR A 20 12.19 -7.21 -9.51
CA TYR A 20 11.85 -5.95 -8.86
C TYR A 20 12.94 -5.41 -7.92
N ARG A 21 14.13 -6.04 -7.89
CA ARG A 21 15.28 -5.64 -7.05
C ARG A 21 14.92 -5.49 -5.56
N LEU A 22 14.11 -6.40 -5.03
CA LEU A 22 13.56 -6.32 -3.68
C LEU A 22 14.52 -6.81 -2.59
N SER A 23 15.72 -7.29 -2.93
CA SER A 23 16.67 -7.86 -1.96
C SER A 23 17.00 -6.93 -0.80
N GLN A 24 17.12 -5.62 -1.07
CA GLN A 24 17.42 -4.59 -0.06
C GLN A 24 16.24 -4.30 0.89
N ARG A 25 15.04 -4.78 0.55
CA ARG A 25 13.83 -4.64 1.37
C ARG A 25 13.61 -5.85 2.29
N ILE A 26 14.46 -6.87 2.20
CA ILE A 26 14.29 -8.10 2.97
C ILE A 26 14.79 -7.91 4.39
N VAL A 27 13.94 -8.26 5.35
CA VAL A 27 14.17 -8.11 6.78
C VAL A 27 13.70 -9.36 7.52
N THR A 28 14.17 -9.52 8.74
CA THR A 28 13.66 -10.51 9.72
C THR A 28 13.24 -9.75 10.97
N ARG A 29 12.09 -10.09 11.57
CA ARG A 29 11.61 -9.39 12.78
C ARG A 29 12.46 -9.66 14.01
N HIS A 30 12.95 -10.90 14.13
CA HIS A 30 13.86 -11.36 15.18
C HIS A 30 14.71 -12.51 14.60
N PRO A 31 15.85 -12.88 15.23
CA PRO A 31 16.63 -14.03 14.80
C PRO A 31 15.78 -15.32 14.76
N GLY A 32 15.84 -16.05 13.65
CA GLY A 32 15.05 -17.27 13.43
C GLY A 32 13.64 -17.04 12.87
N ALA A 33 13.18 -15.78 12.76
CA ALA A 33 11.90 -15.45 12.13
C ALA A 33 11.93 -15.65 10.61
N ASP A 34 10.74 -15.78 10.03
CA ASP A 34 10.60 -15.75 8.58
C ASP A 34 11.06 -14.42 7.98
N ARG A 35 11.61 -14.52 6.76
CA ARG A 35 12.02 -13.37 5.97
C ARG A 35 10.78 -12.67 5.44
N GLU A 36 10.80 -11.35 5.51
CA GLU A 36 9.73 -10.47 5.05
C GLU A 36 10.28 -9.43 4.09
N ILE A 37 9.49 -9.01 3.11
CA ILE A 37 9.81 -7.91 2.21
C ILE A 37 9.05 -6.68 2.69
N ARG A 38 9.76 -5.61 3.04
CA ARG A 38 9.19 -4.40 3.62
C ARG A 38 8.98 -3.29 2.58
N PHE A 39 7.80 -2.68 2.64
CA PHE A 39 7.41 -1.56 1.79
C PHE A 39 6.94 -0.41 2.67
N LEU A 40 7.63 0.74 2.63
CA LEU A 40 7.28 1.90 3.45
C LEU A 40 7.00 3.11 2.56
N LEU A 41 6.01 3.91 2.95
CA LEU A 41 5.69 5.15 2.24
C LEU A 41 6.84 6.18 2.32
N ARG A 42 7.71 6.05 3.34
CA ARG A 42 8.88 6.94 3.51
C ARG A 42 10.08 6.54 2.67
N ASP A 43 10.01 5.43 1.93
CA ASP A 43 11.12 5.03 1.06
C ASP A 43 11.33 6.08 -0.04
N PRO A 44 12.56 6.25 -0.57
CA PRO A 44 12.82 7.22 -1.65
C PRO A 44 11.92 7.01 -2.87
N HIS A 45 11.58 5.75 -3.14
CA HIS A 45 10.61 5.34 -4.16
C HIS A 45 9.56 4.43 -3.50
N PRO A 46 8.47 5.01 -2.96
CA PRO A 46 7.40 4.26 -2.33
C PRO A 46 6.73 3.35 -3.35
N GLN A 47 6.55 2.09 -2.98
CA GLN A 47 6.03 1.06 -3.86
C GLN A 47 5.18 0.08 -3.06
N LEU A 48 4.23 -0.57 -3.70
CA LEU A 48 3.45 -1.65 -3.12
C LEU A 48 3.37 -2.84 -4.08
N PRO A 49 3.42 -4.08 -3.56
CA PRO A 49 2.93 -5.23 -4.28
C PRO A 49 1.43 -5.13 -4.47
N VAL A 50 0.95 -5.52 -5.65
CA VAL A 50 -0.47 -5.57 -5.98
C VAL A 50 -0.77 -6.75 -6.90
N PHE A 51 -1.98 -7.30 -6.80
CA PHE A 51 -2.56 -8.10 -7.87
C PHE A 51 -3.27 -7.17 -8.84
N TYR A 52 -2.69 -7.00 -10.03
CA TYR A 52 -3.15 -6.10 -11.08
C TYR A 52 -3.09 -6.80 -12.44
N GLN A 53 -4.15 -6.71 -13.24
CA GLN A 53 -4.26 -7.37 -14.55
C GLN A 53 -3.93 -8.88 -14.48
N GLY A 54 -4.46 -9.57 -13.47
CA GLY A 54 -4.33 -11.02 -13.31
C GLY A 54 -2.96 -11.53 -12.81
N ARG A 55 -2.03 -10.64 -12.46
CA ARG A 55 -0.70 -11.02 -11.94
C ARG A 55 -0.26 -10.15 -10.78
N MET A 56 0.64 -10.70 -9.97
CA MET A 56 1.34 -9.91 -8.97
C MET A 56 2.39 -9.00 -9.64
N THR A 57 2.41 -7.73 -9.26
CA THR A 57 3.36 -6.72 -9.75
C THR A 57 3.71 -5.74 -8.63
N ILE A 58 4.75 -4.94 -8.83
CA ILE A 58 5.10 -3.82 -7.93
C ILE A 58 4.75 -2.52 -8.64
N LEU A 59 3.91 -1.70 -8.02
CA LEU A 59 3.53 -0.38 -8.54
C LEU A 59 4.01 0.74 -7.59
N PRO A 60 4.29 1.94 -8.13
CA PRO A 60 4.45 3.14 -7.32
C PRO A 60 3.29 3.36 -6.35
N TRP A 61 3.60 3.64 -5.08
CA TRP A 61 2.61 3.87 -4.04
C TRP A 61 2.24 5.35 -3.97
N GLY A 62 1.10 5.65 -4.57
CA GLY A 62 0.51 6.97 -4.63
C GLY A 62 1.46 8.00 -5.22
N ARG A 63 1.30 9.25 -4.77
CA ARG A 63 2.24 10.32 -5.07
C ARG A 63 3.12 10.58 -3.86
N ALA A 64 4.42 10.33 -4.02
CA ALA A 64 5.36 10.46 -2.92
C ALA A 64 5.47 11.94 -2.48
N PRO A 65 5.55 12.24 -1.17
CA PRO A 65 5.67 13.63 -0.69
C PRO A 65 6.81 14.42 -1.34
N GLN A 66 7.94 13.74 -1.60
CA GLN A 66 9.13 14.28 -2.25
C GLN A 66 8.95 14.61 -3.75
N GLU A 67 7.92 14.08 -4.40
CA GLU A 67 7.57 14.42 -5.80
C GLU A 67 6.80 15.75 -5.90
N THR A 68 6.64 16.47 -4.79
CA THR A 68 6.04 17.81 -4.77
C THR A 68 7.05 18.85 -5.27
N SER A 69 7.34 18.83 -6.57
CA SER A 69 7.90 20.00 -7.23
C SER A 69 6.81 21.07 -7.35
N ARG A 70 7.09 22.31 -6.92
CA ARG A 70 6.17 23.46 -7.00
C ARG A 70 5.73 23.80 -8.44
N THR A 71 6.34 23.20 -9.47
CA THR A 71 6.15 23.55 -10.88
C THR A 71 5.41 22.50 -11.72
N GLN A 72 5.08 21.31 -11.20
CA GLN A 72 4.30 20.31 -11.94
C GLN A 72 2.87 20.20 -11.39
N LYS A 73 1.88 20.69 -12.16
CA LYS A 73 0.46 20.41 -11.94
C LYS A 73 0.19 18.94 -12.30
N THR A 74 0.41 18.04 -11.34
CA THR A 74 0.02 16.64 -11.49
C THR A 74 -1.45 16.46 -11.15
N ARG A 75 -2.13 15.56 -11.88
CA ARG A 75 -3.50 15.15 -11.58
C ARG A 75 -3.58 14.10 -10.46
N LEU A 76 -2.43 13.56 -10.04
CA LEU A 76 -2.37 12.54 -9.00
C LEU A 76 -2.67 13.12 -7.61
N PRO A 77 -3.65 12.57 -6.88
CA PRO A 77 -3.91 12.94 -5.49
C PRO A 77 -2.66 12.76 -4.63
N ALA A 78 -2.47 13.67 -3.66
CA ALA A 78 -1.32 13.64 -2.78
C ALA A 78 -1.35 12.43 -1.84
N GLY A 79 -0.17 11.88 -1.53
CA GLY A 79 -0.02 10.77 -0.58
C GLY A 79 -0.32 9.41 -1.19
N GLY A 80 -0.48 8.40 -0.33
CA GLY A 80 -0.60 6.99 -0.71
C GLY A 80 -1.98 6.37 -0.49
N TRP A 81 -3.00 7.17 -0.16
CA TRP A 81 -4.27 6.64 0.32
C TRP A 81 -5.47 7.24 -0.41
N CYS A 82 -6.54 6.45 -0.48
CA CYS A 82 -7.82 6.85 -1.02
C CYS A 82 -8.90 6.50 0.02
N PRO A 83 -9.59 7.50 0.61
CA PRO A 83 -10.76 7.25 1.44
C PRO A 83 -11.85 6.52 0.64
N ILE A 84 -12.36 5.39 1.15
CA ILE A 84 -13.39 4.61 0.46
C ILE A 84 -14.68 5.42 0.25
N GLU A 85 -14.96 6.37 1.14
CA GLU A 85 -16.08 7.30 1.06
C GLU A 85 -15.91 8.22 -0.16
N SER A 86 -14.73 8.81 -0.32
CA SER A 86 -14.38 9.66 -1.48
C SER A 86 -14.42 8.91 -2.80
N LEU A 87 -14.01 7.63 -2.81
CA LEU A 87 -14.15 6.76 -3.99
C LEU A 87 -15.63 6.53 -4.35
N LYS A 88 -16.46 6.17 -3.36
CA LYS A 88 -17.89 5.90 -3.54
C LYS A 88 -18.69 7.12 -3.97
N GLU A 89 -18.33 8.30 -3.47
CA GLU A 89 -18.92 9.59 -3.85
C GLU A 89 -18.49 10.06 -5.25
N GLY A 90 -17.66 9.28 -5.95
CA GLY A 90 -17.27 9.56 -7.33
C GLY A 90 -16.16 10.60 -7.50
N GLN A 91 -15.55 11.07 -6.39
CA GLN A 91 -14.50 12.09 -6.44
C GLN A 91 -13.28 11.65 -7.27
N TRP A 92 -13.09 10.34 -7.42
CA TRP A 92 -11.99 9.75 -8.19
C TRP A 92 -12.38 9.30 -9.60
N GLN A 93 -13.66 9.37 -10.00
CA GLN A 93 -14.13 8.80 -11.27
C GLN A 93 -13.41 9.35 -12.50
N HIS A 94 -13.04 10.64 -12.47
CA HIS A 94 -12.28 11.29 -13.53
C HIS A 94 -10.88 10.69 -13.75
N LEU A 95 -10.34 9.96 -12.76
CA LEU A 95 -9.07 9.23 -12.81
C LEU A 95 -9.24 7.76 -13.20
N LYS A 96 -10.48 7.29 -13.41
CA LYS A 96 -10.85 5.91 -13.78
C LYS A 96 -10.18 4.85 -12.87
N PRO A 97 -10.47 4.86 -11.55
CA PRO A 97 -9.85 3.95 -10.60
C PRO A 97 -10.25 2.49 -10.88
N GLU A 98 -9.26 1.60 -10.87
CA GLU A 98 -9.45 0.16 -10.97
C GLU A 98 -9.17 -0.49 -9.60
N GLU A 99 -10.11 -1.23 -9.04
CA GLU A 99 -9.90 -1.90 -7.74
C GLU A 99 -8.83 -2.99 -7.86
N VAL A 100 -7.97 -3.06 -6.84
CA VAL A 100 -6.88 -4.05 -6.74
C VAL A 100 -6.76 -4.59 -5.33
N ILE A 101 -6.06 -5.73 -5.22
CA ILE A 101 -5.65 -6.31 -3.95
C ILE A 101 -4.18 -5.97 -3.70
N ILE A 102 -3.89 -5.47 -2.51
CA ILE A 102 -2.54 -5.25 -1.99
C ILE A 102 -2.25 -6.42 -1.05
N PRO A 103 -1.47 -7.45 -1.46
CA PRO A 103 -1.09 -8.52 -0.56
C PRO A 103 -0.18 -8.00 0.55
N ALA A 104 -0.45 -8.42 1.78
CA ALA A 104 0.32 -8.05 2.95
C ALA A 104 0.12 -9.10 4.04
N THR A 105 1.19 -9.43 4.76
CA THR A 105 1.16 -10.24 5.99
C THR A 105 1.03 -9.35 7.22
N TYR A 106 1.62 -8.15 7.20
CA TYR A 106 1.45 -7.15 8.24
C TYR A 106 1.31 -5.75 7.66
N GLY A 107 0.54 -4.91 8.34
CA GLY A 107 0.52 -3.46 8.14
C GLY A 107 1.31 -2.74 9.23
N TYR A 108 1.74 -1.51 8.95
CA TYR A 108 2.52 -0.67 9.84
C TYR A 108 1.89 0.71 9.97
N GLU A 109 1.66 1.13 11.21
CA GLU A 109 1.18 2.47 11.52
C GLU A 109 1.74 2.96 12.86
N LYS A 110 2.32 4.17 12.88
CA LYS A 110 2.79 4.85 14.11
C LYS A 110 3.60 3.95 15.07
N GLY A 111 4.51 3.15 14.53
CA GLY A 111 5.35 2.24 15.33
C GLY A 111 4.75 0.87 15.60
N VAL A 112 3.48 0.65 15.26
CA VAL A 112 2.78 -0.61 15.51
C VAL A 112 2.68 -1.43 14.22
N TRP A 113 3.08 -2.70 14.31
CA TRP A 113 2.82 -3.69 13.28
C TRP A 113 1.58 -4.50 13.65
N PHE A 114 0.63 -4.62 12.74
CA PHE A 114 -0.61 -5.38 12.93
C PHE A 114 -0.76 -6.45 11.86
N LEU A 115 -1.32 -7.59 12.24
CA LEU A 115 -1.50 -8.73 11.34
C LEU A 115 -2.53 -8.40 10.24
N VAL A 116 -2.26 -8.87 9.03
CA VAL A 116 -3.17 -8.79 7.88
C VAL A 116 -3.38 -10.20 7.38
N LYS A 117 -4.64 -10.67 7.36
CA LYS A 117 -4.94 -12.07 7.07
C LYS A 117 -5.01 -12.38 5.58
N GLU A 118 -5.72 -11.54 4.82
CA GLU A 118 -6.04 -11.81 3.40
C GLU A 118 -5.55 -10.70 2.46
N GLY A 119 -4.91 -9.67 3.01
CA GLY A 119 -4.46 -8.48 2.28
C GLY A 119 -5.31 -7.25 2.54
N MET A 120 -5.15 -6.25 1.68
CA MET A 120 -5.85 -4.98 1.75
C MET A 120 -6.43 -4.61 0.39
N ARG A 121 -7.44 -3.76 0.38
CA ARG A 121 -7.99 -3.17 -0.84
C ARG A 121 -7.19 -1.95 -1.25
N GLY A 122 -7.04 -1.77 -2.55
CA GLY A 122 -6.45 -0.59 -3.16
C GLY A 122 -7.18 -0.20 -4.43
N VAL A 123 -6.76 0.92 -5.01
CA VAL A 123 -7.14 1.33 -6.37
C VAL A 123 -5.89 1.69 -7.16
N VAL A 124 -5.88 1.32 -8.42
CA VAL A 124 -4.89 1.78 -9.39
C VAL A 124 -5.48 2.92 -10.22
N ILE A 125 -4.72 3.99 -10.37
CA ILE A 125 -5.02 5.07 -11.31
C ILE A 125 -3.83 5.30 -12.24
N LEU A 126 -4.09 5.82 -13.44
CA LEU A 126 -3.03 6.19 -14.38
C LEU A 126 -2.57 7.62 -14.08
N GLY A 127 -1.29 7.77 -13.79
CA GLY A 127 -0.64 9.08 -13.68
C GLY A 127 -0.46 9.76 -15.03
N ASP A 128 0.06 10.99 -15.00
CA ASP A 128 0.16 11.86 -16.18
C ASP A 128 0.97 11.23 -17.33
N ASN A 129 1.96 10.38 -17.02
CA ASN A 129 2.78 9.65 -17.99
C ASN A 129 2.23 8.25 -18.35
N ARG A 130 0.95 7.98 -18.06
CA ARG A 130 0.32 6.64 -18.17
C ARG A 130 1.00 5.56 -17.31
N VAL A 131 1.79 5.96 -16.34
CA VAL A 131 2.34 5.05 -15.33
C VAL A 131 1.23 4.73 -14.33
N PRO A 132 0.92 3.46 -14.04
CA PRO A 132 -0.06 3.11 -13.03
C PRO A 132 0.48 3.33 -11.62
N HIS A 133 -0.28 4.02 -10.77
CA HIS A 133 0.00 4.25 -9.35
C HIS A 133 -1.08 3.58 -8.51
N VAL A 134 -0.67 2.89 -7.43
CA VAL A 134 -1.61 2.30 -6.47
C VAL A 134 -1.82 3.21 -5.27
N TYR A 135 -3.07 3.35 -4.86
CA TYR A 135 -3.48 4.00 -3.63
C TYR A 135 -4.17 2.97 -2.73
N MET A 136 -3.78 2.93 -1.46
CA MET A 136 -4.40 2.04 -0.48
C MET A 136 -5.78 2.58 -0.09
N LEU A 137 -6.81 1.74 -0.13
CA LEU A 137 -8.13 2.13 0.36
C LEU A 137 -8.13 2.20 1.88
N THR A 138 -8.83 3.19 2.41
CA THR A 138 -8.92 3.44 3.84
C THR A 138 -10.37 3.65 4.25
N GLN A 139 -10.67 3.29 5.49
CA GLN A 139 -11.98 3.47 6.13
C GLN A 139 -11.81 4.06 7.53
N PRO A 140 -12.90 4.48 8.20
CA PRO A 140 -12.85 4.86 9.60
C PRO A 140 -12.29 3.71 10.44
N ALA A 141 -11.40 4.02 11.37
CA ALA A 141 -10.78 3.00 12.21
C ALA A 141 -11.80 2.34 13.14
N SER A 142 -11.71 1.02 13.25
CA SER A 142 -12.35 0.28 14.34
C SER A 142 -11.89 0.81 15.70
N HIS A 143 -12.65 0.52 16.75
CA HIS A 143 -12.26 0.91 18.10
C HIS A 143 -10.90 0.31 18.49
N TYR A 144 -10.68 -0.97 18.16
CA TYR A 144 -9.43 -1.67 18.42
C TYR A 144 -8.25 -1.04 17.68
N TYR A 145 -8.38 -0.84 16.37
CA TYR A 145 -7.31 -0.22 15.58
C TYR A 145 -6.93 1.17 16.11
N ARG A 146 -7.93 1.96 16.53
CA ARG A 146 -7.71 3.29 17.09
C ARG A 146 -6.99 3.25 18.43
N ILE A 147 -7.31 2.31 19.31
CA ILE A 147 -6.57 2.10 20.56
C ILE A 147 -5.13 1.71 20.26
N MET A 148 -4.95 0.75 19.36
CA MET A 148 -3.66 0.18 19.00
C MET A 148 -2.73 1.22 18.36
N THR A 149 -3.21 1.96 17.36
CA THR A 149 -2.36 2.83 16.52
C THR A 149 -2.51 4.32 16.81
N ARG A 150 -3.51 4.72 17.61
CA ARG A 150 -3.88 6.13 17.82
C ARG A 150 -4.19 6.86 16.51
N HIS A 151 -4.78 6.17 15.54
CA HIS A 151 -5.26 6.76 14.29
C HIS A 151 -6.77 6.53 14.13
N ASP A 152 -7.45 7.51 13.58
CA ASP A 152 -8.88 7.53 13.29
C ASP A 152 -9.27 6.84 11.97
N ARG A 153 -8.29 6.38 11.19
CA ARG A 153 -8.48 5.71 9.90
C ARG A 153 -7.57 4.49 9.82
N MET A 154 -8.07 3.44 9.19
CA MET A 154 -7.38 2.17 8.98
C MET A 154 -7.44 1.76 7.50
N PRO A 155 -6.55 0.88 7.03
CA PRO A 155 -6.69 0.31 5.69
C PRO A 155 -7.97 -0.53 5.59
N CYS A 156 -8.58 -0.56 4.41
CA CYS A 156 -9.65 -1.51 4.11
C CYS A 156 -9.04 -2.91 3.97
N LEU A 157 -9.18 -3.75 5.00
CA LEU A 157 -8.68 -5.13 4.99
C LEU A 157 -9.58 -6.03 4.14
N LEU A 158 -8.99 -7.07 3.56
CA LEU A 158 -9.74 -8.20 3.02
C LEU A 158 -10.03 -9.18 4.17
N GLY A 159 -11.27 -9.65 4.27
CA GLY A 159 -11.73 -10.54 5.34
C GLY A 159 -12.19 -9.82 6.61
N ALA A 160 -12.17 -10.53 7.75
CA ALA A 160 -12.70 -10.03 9.02
C ALA A 160 -11.92 -8.81 9.55
N GLU A 161 -12.66 -7.79 9.99
CA GLU A 161 -12.12 -6.58 10.62
C GLU A 161 -11.37 -6.92 11.93
N ILE A 162 -10.36 -6.11 12.27
CA ILE A 162 -9.57 -6.22 13.51
C ILE A 162 -10.13 -5.24 14.55
#